data_AF-A0A200J7N2-F1
#
_entry.id   AF-A0A200J7N2-F1
#
_cell.length_a   1.000
_cell.length_b   1.000
_cell.length_c   1.000
_cell.angle_alpha   90.00
_cell.angle_beta   90.00
_cell.angle_gamma   90.00
#
_symmetry.space_group_name_H-M   'P 1'
#
loop_
_entity.id
_entity.type
_entity.pdbx_description
1 polymer ?
#
loop_
_entity_poly.entity_id
_entity_poly.type
_entity_poly.pdbx_seq_one_letter_code
_entity_poly.pdbx_strand_id
1 'polypeptide(L)'
;MTDKITVDPGELSGITGQLQTVIDELESSYNALQNITGSEYYVEGLAQGQVGLFSIVTVRMEELISHYSRLQEYVTYAGETFVELDRSVSSDIKSKGK
;
A
#
# COMPACT_ATOMS: atom_id res chain seq x y z
N MET A 1 -10.32 -7.48 25.22
CA MET A 1 -9.84 -8.75 24.64
C MET A 1 -8.73 -8.36 23.69
N THR A 2 -7.51 -8.81 23.92
CA THR A 2 -6.40 -8.56 22.99
C THR A 2 -6.54 -9.62 21.91
N ASP A 3 -7.06 -9.24 20.74
CA ASP A 3 -7.14 -10.18 19.61
C ASP A 3 -5.73 -10.65 19.29
N LYS A 4 -5.52 -11.96 19.46
CA LYS A 4 -4.26 -12.61 19.10
C LYS A 4 -4.17 -12.55 17.58
N ILE A 5 -3.27 -11.72 17.07
CA ILE A 5 -2.89 -11.75 15.67
C ILE A 5 -2.22 -13.12 15.42
N THR A 6 -2.84 -13.96 14.60
CA THR A 6 -2.39 -15.32 14.26
C THR A 6 -1.69 -15.38 12.90
N VAL A 7 -1.10 -14.27 12.45
CA VAL A 7 -0.48 -14.19 11.11
C VAL A 7 1.00 -14.52 11.22
N ASP A 8 1.47 -15.47 10.40
CA ASP A 8 2.90 -15.83 10.30
C ASP A 8 3.68 -14.66 9.66
N PRO A 9 4.87 -14.28 10.15
CA PRO A 9 5.77 -13.36 9.44
C PRO A 9 5.96 -13.66 7.95
N GLY A 10 5.94 -14.93 7.54
CA GLY A 10 5.98 -15.33 6.13
C GLY A 10 4.74 -14.90 5.33
N GLU A 11 3.55 -15.00 5.94
CA GLU A 11 2.30 -14.53 5.35
C GLU A 11 2.29 -13.01 5.23
N LEU A 12 2.80 -12.28 6.23
CA LEU A 12 2.94 -10.82 6.18
C LEU A 12 3.86 -10.37 5.03
N SER A 13 4.96 -11.08 4.78
CA SER A 13 5.82 -10.82 3.61
C SER A 13 5.09 -11.04 2.29
N GLY A 14 4.23 -12.06 2.20
CA GLY A 14 3.39 -12.30 1.02
C GLY A 14 2.39 -11.16 0.79
N ILE A 15 1.75 -10.69 1.86
CA ILE A 15 0.82 -9.55 1.82
C ILE A 15 1.55 -8.27 1.39
N THR A 16 2.75 -7.99 1.91
CA THR A 16 3.56 -6.84 1.48
C THR A 16 3.87 -6.88 -0.02
N GLY A 17 4.18 -8.06 -0.57
CA GLY A 17 4.42 -8.22 -2.01
C GLY A 17 3.16 -7.96 -2.84
N GLN A 18 2.01 -8.46 -2.42
CA GLN A 18 0.73 -8.20 -3.09
C GLN A 18 0.34 -6.72 -3.03
N LEU A 19 0.56 -6.07 -1.89
CA LEU A 19 0.32 -4.63 -1.74
C LEU A 19 1.21 -3.82 -2.70
N GLN A 20 2.48 -4.20 -2.86
CA GLN A 20 3.36 -3.55 -3.84
C GLN A 20 2.81 -3.69 -5.27
N THR A 21 2.40 -4.89 -5.67
CA THR A 21 1.81 -5.10 -7.01
C THR A 21 0.60 -4.22 -7.25
N VAL A 22 -0.29 -4.09 -6.25
CA VAL A 22 -1.46 -3.21 -6.36
C VAL A 22 -1.04 -1.74 -6.48
N ILE A 23 -0.05 -1.29 -5.71
CA ILE A 23 0.48 0.08 -5.80
C ILE A 23 1.02 0.35 -7.22
N ASP A 24 1.84 -0.56 -7.76
CA ASP A 24 2.43 -0.41 -9.10
C ASP A 24 1.35 -0.32 -10.20
N GLU A 25 0.28 -1.12 -10.10
CA GLU A 25 -0.85 -1.09 -11.03
C GLU A 25 -1.64 0.23 -10.93
N LEU A 26 -1.83 0.75 -9.71
CA LEU A 26 -2.49 2.03 -9.46
C LEU A 26 -1.67 3.20 -9.99
N GLU A 27 -0.34 3.20 -9.78
CA GLU A 27 0.57 4.21 -10.32
C GLU A 27 0.57 4.22 -11.85
N SER A 28 0.58 3.04 -12.47
CA SER A 28 0.46 2.90 -13.93
C SER A 28 -0.84 3.52 -14.45
N SER A 29 -1.96 3.24 -13.78
CA SER A 29 -3.28 3.80 -14.12
C SER A 29 -3.33 5.31 -13.90
N TYR A 30 -2.73 5.82 -12.82
CA TYR A 30 -2.60 7.23 -12.53
C TYR A 30 -1.83 7.98 -13.63
N ASN A 31 -0.67 7.45 -14.04
CA ASN A 31 0.14 8.05 -15.09
C ASN A 31 -0.61 8.11 -16.44
N ALA A 32 -1.39 7.07 -16.76
CA ALA A 32 -2.24 7.06 -17.94
C ALA A 32 -3.34 8.14 -17.88
N LEU A 33 -3.98 8.33 -16.71
CA LEU A 33 -4.98 9.37 -16.50
C LEU A 33 -4.40 10.78 -16.63
N GLN A 34 -3.20 11.01 -16.10
CA GLN A 34 -2.51 12.30 -16.26
C GLN A 34 -2.23 12.61 -17.74
N ASN A 35 -1.72 11.62 -18.49
CA ASN A 35 -1.44 11.77 -19.92
C ASN A 35 -2.70 12.11 -20.73
N ILE A 36 -3.84 11.49 -20.41
CA ILE A 36 -5.13 11.79 -21.06
C ILE A 36 -5.57 13.21 -20.75
N THR A 37 -5.50 13.62 -19.47
CA THR A 37 -5.91 14.94 -19.01
C THR A 37 -5.07 16.06 -19.63
N GLY A 38 -3.77 15.82 -19.84
CA GLY A 38 -2.85 16.78 -20.46
C GLY A 38 -2.84 16.79 -21.99
N SER A 39 -3.60 15.91 -22.65
CA SER A 39 -3.61 15.83 -24.11
C SER A 39 -4.42 16.95 -24.76
N GLU A 40 -3.93 17.43 -25.91
CA GLU A 40 -4.45 18.59 -26.67
C GLU A 40 -5.96 18.48 -26.96
N TYR A 41 -6.45 17.27 -27.27
CA TYR A 41 -7.88 16.97 -27.47
C TYR A 41 -8.78 17.37 -26.29
N TYR A 42 -8.28 17.23 -25.06
CA TYR A 42 -9.01 17.53 -23.83
C TYR A 42 -8.75 18.97 -23.34
N VAL A 43 -7.54 19.50 -23.55
CA VAL A 43 -7.16 20.87 -23.16
C VAL A 43 -7.84 21.92 -24.04
N GLU A 44 -8.06 21.65 -25.35
CA GLU A 44 -8.59 22.62 -26.31
C GLU A 44 -10.12 22.62 -26.48
N GLY A 45 -10.86 21.83 -25.69
CA GLY A 45 -12.24 22.17 -25.36
C GLY A 45 -13.37 21.40 -26.05
N LEU A 46 -13.14 20.20 -26.60
CA LEU A 46 -14.25 19.35 -27.12
C LEU A 46 -14.85 18.39 -26.07
N ALA A 47 -14.23 18.24 -24.89
CA ALA A 47 -14.63 17.24 -23.88
C ALA A 47 -14.72 17.77 -22.43
N GLN A 48 -15.01 19.06 -22.23
CA GLN A 48 -14.99 19.73 -20.91
C GLN A 48 -15.69 18.97 -19.75
N GLY A 49 -16.82 18.29 -20.00
CA GLY A 49 -17.52 17.51 -18.97
C GLY A 49 -16.81 16.22 -18.54
N GLN A 50 -16.08 15.57 -19.44
CA GLN A 50 -15.28 14.38 -19.14
C GLN A 50 -13.95 14.76 -18.49
N VAL A 51 -13.36 15.91 -18.85
CA VAL A 51 -12.15 16.46 -18.20
C VAL A 51 -12.34 16.62 -16.69
N GLY A 52 -13.49 17.15 -16.25
CA GLY A 52 -13.77 17.31 -14.83
C GLY A 52 -13.83 15.98 -14.06
N LEU A 53 -14.39 14.93 -14.68
CA LEU A 53 -14.40 13.58 -14.10
C LEU A 53 -12.98 13.00 -14.03
N PHE A 54 -12.15 13.22 -15.05
CA PHE A 54 -10.75 12.77 -15.02
C PHE A 54 -9.97 13.40 -13.87
N SER A 55 -10.10 14.71 -13.63
CA SER A 55 -9.45 15.35 -12.47
C SER A 55 -9.90 14.76 -11.13
N ILE A 56 -11.21 14.50 -10.97
CA ILE A 56 -11.73 13.86 -9.74
C ILE A 56 -11.16 12.45 -9.58
N VAL A 57 -11.16 11.65 -10.64
CA VAL A 57 -10.64 10.27 -10.62
C VAL A 57 -9.14 10.26 -10.34
N THR A 58 -8.37 11.18 -10.91
CA THR A 58 -6.93 11.34 -10.64
C THR A 58 -6.66 11.62 -9.17
N VAL A 59 -7.38 12.56 -8.54
CA VAL A 59 -7.24 12.83 -7.10
C VAL A 59 -7.60 11.60 -6.26
N ARG A 60 -8.70 10.90 -6.60
CA ARG A 60 -9.08 9.66 -5.90
C ARG A 60 -8.05 8.54 -6.06
N MET A 61 -7.36 8.49 -7.20
CA MET A 61 -6.29 7.54 -7.45
C MET A 61 -5.07 7.83 -6.57
N GLU A 62 -4.67 9.10 -6.42
CA GLU A 62 -3.60 9.50 -5.49
C GLU A 62 -3.94 9.11 -4.05
N GLU A 63 -5.17 9.37 -3.60
CA GLU A 63 -5.65 8.97 -2.28
C GLU A 63 -5.57 7.45 -2.09
N LEU A 64 -5.96 6.68 -3.11
CA LEU A 64 -5.95 5.23 -3.06
C LEU A 64 -4.52 4.68 -2.99
N ILE A 65 -3.61 5.20 -3.82
CA ILE A 65 -2.18 4.88 -3.76
C ILE A 65 -1.65 5.15 -2.35
N SER A 66 -1.91 6.34 -1.81
CA SER A 66 -1.50 6.70 -0.45
C SER A 66 -2.02 5.74 0.63
N HIS A 67 -3.27 5.30 0.52
CA HIS A 67 -3.84 4.33 1.45
C HIS A 67 -3.15 2.96 1.37
N TYR A 68 -2.87 2.46 0.17
CA TYR A 68 -2.17 1.19 -0.01
C TYR A 68 -0.72 1.26 0.47
N SER A 69 0.00 2.36 0.22
CA SER A 69 1.35 2.56 0.75
C SER A 69 1.36 2.56 2.29
N ARG A 70 0.42 3.26 2.93
CA ARG A 70 0.29 3.24 4.40
C ARG A 70 -0.05 1.87 4.94
N LEU A 71 -0.90 1.11 4.25
CA LEU A 71 -1.21 -0.26 4.64
C LEU A 71 0.04 -1.16 4.56
N GLN A 72 0.83 -1.00 3.50
CA GLN A 72 2.10 -1.71 3.33
C GLN A 72 3.10 -1.40 4.45
N GLU A 73 3.22 -0.13 4.85
CA GLU A 73 4.03 0.28 6.01
C GLU A 73 3.57 -0.42 7.30
N TYR A 74 2.26 -0.46 7.57
CA TYR A 74 1.73 -1.12 8.76
C TYR A 74 1.97 -2.63 8.77
N VAL A 75 1.78 -3.29 7.63
CA VAL A 75 2.05 -4.73 7.49
C VAL A 75 3.53 -5.03 7.71
N THR A 76 4.41 -4.20 7.16
CA THR A 76 5.86 -4.31 7.32
C THR A 76 6.27 -4.14 8.78
N TYR A 77 5.81 -3.06 9.42
CA TYR A 77 6.06 -2.79 10.84
C TYR A 77 5.56 -3.92 11.75
N ALA A 78 4.37 -4.45 11.48
CA ALA A 78 3.84 -5.59 12.22
C ALA A 78 4.74 -6.83 12.07
N GLY A 79 5.19 -7.13 10.84
CA GLY A 79 6.11 -8.23 10.56
C GLY A 79 7.44 -8.11 11.30
N GLU A 80 8.06 -6.93 11.27
CA GLU A 80 9.29 -6.64 12.01
C GLU A 80 9.10 -6.82 13.52
N THR A 81 8.00 -6.29 14.05
CA THR A 81 7.65 -6.41 15.48
C THR A 81 7.50 -7.88 15.91
N PHE A 82 6.88 -8.73 15.09
CA PHE A 82 6.78 -10.17 15.41
C PHE A 82 8.13 -10.87 15.43
N VAL A 83 9.01 -10.56 14.48
CA VAL A 83 10.37 -11.12 14.43
C VAL A 83 11.19 -10.67 15.64
N GLU A 84 11.09 -9.41 16.05
CA GLU A 84 11.76 -8.89 17.25
C GLU A 84 11.24 -9.54 18.53
N LEU A 85 9.92 -9.69 18.65
CA LEU A 85 9.29 -10.34 19.80
C LEU A 85 9.75 -11.80 19.93
N ASP A 86 9.76 -12.56 18.83
CA ASP A 86 10.20 -13.95 18.82
C ASP A 86 11.68 -14.10 19.23
N ARG A 87 12.54 -13.19 18.75
CA ARG A 87 13.95 -13.12 19.16
C ARG A 87 14.11 -12.80 20.65
N SER A 88 13.34 -11.83 21.16
CA SER A 88 13.36 -11.44 22.58
C SER A 88 12.92 -12.59 23.47
N VAL A 89 11.80 -13.25 23.16
CA VAL A 89 11.29 -14.41 23.90
C VAL A 89 12.31 -15.55 23.88
N SER A 90 12.88 -15.85 22.71
CA SER A 90 13.91 -16.89 22.56
C SER A 90 15.17 -16.60 23.40
N SER A 91 15.59 -15.34 23.48
CA SER A 91 16.73 -14.91 24.31
C SER A 91 16.44 -15.06 25.80
N ASP A 92 15.25 -14.64 26.24
CA ASP A 92 14.83 -14.72 27.64
C ASP A 92 14.68 -16.16 28.15
N ILE A 93 14.20 -17.07 27.30
CA ILE A 93 14.14 -18.50 27.63
C ILE A 93 15.57 -19.07 27.80
N LYS A 94 16.50 -18.72 26.89
CA LYS A 94 17.89 -19.17 26.96
C LYS A 94 18.64 -18.63 28.18
N SER A 95 18.34 -17.41 28.62
CA SER A 95 18.98 -16.80 29.79
C SER A 95 18.46 -17.36 31.11
N LYS A 96 17.16 -17.70 31.20
CA LYS A 96 16.55 -18.34 32.38
C LYS A 96 16.80 -19.85 32.50
N GLY A 97 17.20 -20.49 31.42
CA GLY A 97 17.56 -21.92 31.39
C GLY A 97 19.01 -22.24 31.79
N LYS A 98 19.83 -21.22 32.09
CA LYS A 98 21.16 -21.34 32.68
C LYS A 98 21.11 -21.05 34.18
#